data_AF-A0A1M2V7E4-F1
#
_entry.id   AF-A0A1M2V7E4-F1
#
_cell.length_a   1.000
_cell.length_b   1.000
_cell.length_c   1.000
_cell.angle_alpha   90.00
_cell.angle_beta   90.00
_cell.angle_gamma   90.00
#
_symmetry.space_group_name_H-M   'P 1'
#
loop_
_entity.id
_entity.type
_entity.pdbx_description
1 polymer ?
#
loop_
_entity_poly.entity_id
_entity_poly.type
_entity_poly.pdbx_seq_one_letter_code
_entity_poly.pdbx_strand_id
1 'polypeptide(L)'
;MPLYKLTSLDVRDTALVDCATGETLYRTSTPVASSPRSRASSITSWASSSRSQEKLPLRDQCTTAVLDREGQTVAEIVWEGTHTPEIRIGDEVLKGTGELFDAAFVRVLPDETYLPTRMEYTWRITPETLTLLDDDAAVVGRLYADCAFSKGRPVPALRPHTGLDYLELHKIMSEDLLEVIVSYLLVTTLRERLFSVTKYVYGGQRKPLSTLRSHAMRSFVSLRDSIRHSISHSKHHH
;
A
#
# COMPACT_ATOMS: atom_id res chain seq x y z
N MET A 1 13.48 7.05 -13.99
CA MET A 1 12.95 5.88 -13.27
C MET A 1 11.47 6.15 -13.05
N PRO A 2 10.58 5.21 -13.40
CA PRO A 2 9.15 5.35 -13.16
C PRO A 2 8.89 5.61 -11.68
N LEU A 3 8.21 6.72 -11.40
CA LEU A 3 7.85 7.13 -10.04
C LEU A 3 6.37 7.47 -10.03
N TYR A 4 5.61 6.73 -9.25
CA TYR A 4 4.17 6.87 -9.17
C TYR A 4 3.79 7.53 -7.86
N LYS A 5 3.08 8.65 -7.93
CA LYS A 5 2.47 9.30 -6.78
C LYS A 5 1.15 8.60 -6.47
N LEU A 6 0.92 8.28 -5.21
CA LEU A 6 -0.38 7.83 -4.72
C LEU A 6 -1.23 9.03 -4.34
N THR A 7 -2.49 9.05 -4.77
CA THR A 7 -3.42 10.16 -4.45
C THR A 7 -4.07 10.02 -3.09
N SER A 8 -4.12 8.82 -2.54
CA SER A 8 -4.72 8.49 -1.25
C SER A 8 -3.92 7.40 -0.53
N LEU A 9 -3.96 7.44 0.81
CA LEU A 9 -3.45 6.36 1.66
C LEU A 9 -4.39 5.15 1.69
N ASP A 10 -5.67 5.34 1.34
CA ASP A 10 -6.62 4.24 1.23
C ASP A 10 -6.43 3.54 -0.11
N VAL A 11 -5.83 2.35 -0.08
CA VAL A 11 -5.59 1.52 -1.27
C VAL A 11 -6.87 1.11 -1.99
N ARG A 12 -8.04 1.22 -1.34
CA ARG A 12 -9.35 0.93 -1.93
C ARG A 12 -9.88 2.05 -2.81
N ASP A 13 -9.33 3.26 -2.66
CA ASP A 13 -9.70 4.47 -3.38
C ASP A 13 -8.45 5.35 -3.57
N THR A 14 -7.54 4.91 -4.42
CA THR A 14 -6.30 5.62 -4.74
C THR A 14 -5.99 5.56 -6.23
N ALA A 15 -5.22 6.50 -6.73
CA ALA A 15 -4.71 6.51 -8.09
C ALA A 15 -3.18 6.54 -8.07
N LEU A 16 -2.57 5.77 -8.97
CA LEU A 16 -1.14 5.77 -9.24
C LEU A 16 -0.89 6.71 -10.42
N VAL A 17 -0.33 7.88 -10.13
CA VAL A 17 -0.08 8.93 -11.12
C VAL A 17 1.42 8.98 -11.42
N ASP A 18 1.80 8.82 -12.68
CA ASP A 18 3.20 8.99 -13.09
C ASP A 18 3.65 10.43 -12.84
N CYS A 19 4.70 10.60 -12.05
CA CYS A 19 5.23 11.92 -11.70
C CYS A 19 5.87 12.64 -12.90
N ALA A 20 6.29 11.91 -13.94
CA ALA A 20 6.91 12.49 -15.13
C ALA A 20 5.87 13.06 -16.10
N THR A 21 4.78 12.34 -16.34
CA THR A 21 3.74 12.70 -17.32
C THR A 21 2.52 13.38 -16.68
N GLY A 22 2.28 13.13 -15.39
CA GLY A 22 1.05 13.51 -14.71
C GLY A 22 -0.14 12.61 -15.06
N GLU A 23 0.05 11.56 -15.85
CA GLU A 23 -1.00 10.64 -16.27
C GLU A 23 -1.30 9.61 -15.18
N THR A 24 -2.58 9.26 -15.04
CA THR A 24 -2.99 8.17 -14.16
C THR A 24 -2.73 6.84 -14.87
N LEU A 25 -1.86 6.02 -14.30
CA LEU A 25 -1.56 4.69 -14.82
C LEU A 25 -2.65 3.69 -14.39
N TYR A 26 -2.96 3.67 -13.11
CA TYR A 26 -4.01 2.84 -12.53
C TYR A 26 -4.82 3.61 -11.49
N ARG A 27 -6.10 3.26 -11.36
CA ARG A 27 -6.97 3.74 -10.29
C ARG A 27 -7.64 2.55 -9.59
N THR A 28 -7.62 2.53 -8.27
CA THR A 28 -8.44 1.62 -7.49
C THR A 28 -9.76 2.27 -7.12
N SER A 29 -10.83 1.49 -7.15
CA SER A 29 -12.16 1.94 -6.74
C SER A 29 -12.91 0.79 -6.10
N THR A 30 -13.37 0.99 -4.87
CA THR A 30 -14.24 0.05 -4.16
C THR A 30 -15.62 0.67 -4.06
N PRO A 31 -16.65 0.14 -4.75
CA PRO A 31 -17.98 0.68 -4.63
C PRO A 31 -18.45 0.49 -3.19
N VAL A 32 -18.80 1.59 -2.53
CA VAL A 32 -19.48 1.54 -1.24
C VAL A 32 -20.81 0.84 -1.49
N ALA A 33 -21.01 -0.33 -0.87
CA ALA A 33 -22.29 -1.01 -0.92
C ALA A 33 -23.36 -0.03 -0.41
N SER A 34 -24.11 0.58 -1.32
CA SER A 34 -25.27 1.38 -0.95
C SER A 34 -26.22 0.41 -0.26
N SER A 35 -26.35 0.54 1.07
CA SER A 35 -27.37 -0.15 1.85
C SER A 35 -28.66 -0.15 1.02
N PRO A 36 -29.30 -1.30 0.77
CA PRO A 36 -30.50 -1.34 -0.03
C PRO A 36 -31.52 -0.46 0.68
N ARG A 37 -31.70 0.77 0.18
CA ARG A 37 -32.79 1.64 0.60
C ARG A 37 -34.04 0.81 0.40
N SER A 38 -34.68 0.44 1.50
CA SER A 38 -35.94 -0.27 1.55
C SER A 38 -36.93 0.44 0.63
N ARG A 39 -37.02 -0.01 -0.61
CA ARG A 39 -38.14 0.33 -1.48
C ARG A 39 -39.31 -0.44 -0.90
N ALA A 40 -40.11 0.27 -0.10
CA ALA A 40 -41.45 -0.13 0.24
C ALA A 40 -42.23 -0.31 -1.06
N SER A 41 -42.42 -1.56 -1.47
CA SER A 41 -43.42 -1.95 -2.45
C SER A 41 -44.29 -3.00 -1.77
N SER A 42 -45.49 -2.56 -1.42
CA SER A 42 -46.54 -3.30 -0.73
C SER A 42 -47.14 -4.40 -1.62
N ILE A 43 -47.46 -5.56 -1.00
CA ILE A 43 -48.59 -6.48 -1.27
C ILE A 43 -48.51 -7.24 -2.63
N THR A 44 -48.48 -8.59 -2.73
CA THR A 44 -49.31 -9.64 -2.11
C THR A 44 -48.54 -10.94 -1.84
N SER A 45 -49.05 -11.69 -0.87
CA SER A 45 -48.65 -13.02 -0.38
C SER A 45 -48.91 -14.19 -1.33
N TRP A 46 -48.00 -15.16 -1.37
CA TRP A 46 -48.36 -16.58 -1.50
C TRP A 46 -47.41 -17.44 -0.65
N ALA A 47 -48.01 -18.24 0.23
CA ALA A 47 -47.34 -19.18 1.10
C ALA A 47 -46.56 -20.25 0.32
N SER A 48 -45.32 -20.48 0.72
CA SER A 48 -44.63 -21.75 0.55
C SER A 48 -43.65 -21.93 1.70
N SER A 49 -43.99 -22.88 2.56
CA SER A 49 -43.16 -23.42 3.62
C SER A 49 -41.91 -24.07 3.01
N SER A 50 -40.76 -23.39 3.14
CA SER A 50 -39.47 -24.04 2.97
C SER A 50 -38.50 -23.46 3.99
N ARG A 51 -38.08 -24.37 4.89
CA ARG A 51 -36.94 -24.33 5.81
C ARG A 51 -36.17 -23.01 5.84
N SER A 52 -36.26 -22.35 6.98
CA SER A 52 -35.34 -21.30 7.42
C SER A 52 -33.91 -21.84 7.38
N GLN A 53 -33.23 -21.67 6.25
CA GLN A 53 -31.80 -21.40 6.31
C GLN A 53 -31.69 -20.03 6.95
N GLU A 54 -31.23 -20.07 8.20
CA GLU A 54 -30.65 -18.95 8.90
C GLU A 54 -29.68 -18.26 7.93
N LYS A 55 -30.14 -17.17 7.30
CA LYS A 55 -29.33 -16.36 6.41
C LYS A 55 -28.30 -15.70 7.31
N LEU A 56 -27.17 -16.40 7.49
CA LEU A 56 -25.98 -15.88 8.17
C LEU A 56 -25.79 -14.43 7.68
N PRO A 57 -25.47 -13.49 8.58
CA PRO A 57 -25.32 -12.09 8.19
C PRO A 57 -24.44 -12.04 6.95
N LEU A 58 -24.95 -11.38 5.89
CA LEU A 58 -24.22 -11.13 4.67
C LEU A 58 -22.85 -10.63 5.11
N ARG A 59 -21.80 -11.44 4.92
CA ARG A 59 -20.45 -10.98 5.23
C ARG A 59 -20.24 -9.74 4.38
N ASP A 60 -19.68 -8.69 4.99
CA ASP A 60 -19.33 -7.44 4.30
C ASP A 60 -18.28 -7.74 3.24
N GLN A 61 -18.75 -8.25 2.10
CA GLN A 61 -17.96 -8.52 0.93
C GLN A 61 -17.92 -7.24 0.11
N CYS A 62 -16.72 -6.80 -0.22
CA CYS A 62 -16.53 -5.68 -1.13
C CYS A 62 -15.48 -6.04 -2.17
N THR A 63 -15.57 -5.47 -3.36
CA THR A 63 -14.63 -5.74 -4.45
C THR A 63 -13.95 -4.45 -4.83
N THR A 64 -12.63 -4.40 -4.75
CA THR A 64 -11.85 -3.29 -5.30
C THR A 64 -11.52 -3.61 -6.75
N ALA A 65 -11.97 -2.76 -7.67
CA ALA A 65 -11.55 -2.81 -9.07
C ALA A 65 -10.27 -1.98 -9.25
N VAL A 66 -9.31 -2.49 -10.01
CA VAL A 66 -8.16 -1.77 -10.54
C VAL A 66 -8.47 -1.43 -11.99
N LEU A 67 -8.55 -0.14 -12.28
CA LEU A 67 -8.88 0.43 -13.57
C LEU A 67 -7.60 0.91 -14.26
N ASP A 68 -7.47 0.69 -15.56
CA ASP A 68 -6.43 1.30 -16.39
C ASP A 68 -6.74 2.78 -16.70
N ARG A 69 -5.90 3.39 -17.54
CA ARG A 69 -6.03 4.79 -17.99
C ARG A 69 -7.29 5.03 -18.84
N GLU A 70 -7.81 4.01 -19.52
CA GLU A 70 -9.05 4.04 -20.28
C GLU A 70 -10.29 3.80 -19.39
N GLY A 71 -10.09 3.52 -18.09
CA GLY A 71 -11.14 3.23 -17.13
C GLY A 71 -11.69 1.81 -17.24
N GLN A 72 -11.00 0.91 -17.94
CA GLN A 72 -11.36 -0.51 -18.01
C GLN A 72 -10.81 -1.25 -16.80
N THR A 73 -11.60 -2.17 -16.26
CA THR A 73 -11.16 -3.02 -15.16
C THR A 73 -10.14 -4.05 -15.65
N VAL A 74 -8.91 -3.92 -15.19
CA VAL A 74 -7.79 -4.82 -15.51
C VAL A 74 -7.47 -5.80 -14.38
N ALA A 75 -7.89 -5.51 -13.15
CA ALA A 75 -7.83 -6.46 -12.04
C ALA A 75 -8.95 -6.21 -11.04
N GLU A 76 -9.31 -7.24 -10.26
CA GLU A 76 -10.29 -7.16 -9.19
C GLU A 76 -9.78 -7.89 -7.95
N ILE A 77 -10.00 -7.30 -6.78
CA ILE A 77 -9.65 -7.89 -5.50
C ILE A 77 -10.95 -8.01 -4.70
N VAL A 78 -11.39 -9.24 -4.46
CA VAL A 78 -12.54 -9.50 -3.60
C VAL A 78 -12.06 -9.52 -2.16
N TRP A 79 -12.71 -8.74 -1.30
CA TRP A 79 -12.42 -8.66 0.13
C TRP A 79 -13.56 -9.27 0.93
N GLU A 80 -13.21 -10.10 1.89
CA GLU A 80 -14.10 -10.67 2.89
C GLU A 80 -13.49 -10.38 4.27
N GLY A 81 -13.85 -9.21 4.82
CA GLY A 81 -13.17 -8.66 6.00
C GLY A 81 -11.69 -8.37 5.73
N THR A 82 -10.80 -9.18 6.30
CA THR A 82 -9.34 -9.08 6.11
C THR A 82 -8.76 -10.17 5.19
N HIS A 83 -9.64 -11.00 4.61
CA HIS A 83 -9.28 -12.06 3.70
C HIS A 83 -9.57 -11.61 2.27
N THR A 84 -8.77 -12.10 1.34
CA THR A 84 -9.01 -11.93 -0.09
C THR A 84 -9.22 -13.32 -0.68
N PRO A 85 -10.47 -13.82 -0.74
CA PRO A 85 -10.75 -15.16 -1.24
C PRO A 85 -10.46 -15.31 -2.74
N GLU A 86 -10.50 -14.21 -3.49
CA GLU A 86 -10.37 -14.20 -4.95
C GLU A 86 -9.67 -12.93 -5.41
N ILE A 87 -8.72 -13.09 -6.33
CA ILE A 87 -8.01 -12.00 -7.01
C ILE A 87 -8.06 -12.32 -8.50
N ARG A 88 -8.56 -11.40 -9.32
CA ARG A 88 -8.58 -11.53 -10.78
C ARG A 88 -7.58 -10.55 -11.38
N ILE A 89 -6.70 -11.02 -12.26
CA ILE A 89 -5.70 -10.19 -12.96
C ILE A 89 -5.80 -10.51 -14.45
N GLY A 90 -6.32 -9.57 -15.24
CA GLY A 90 -6.72 -9.83 -16.62
C GLY A 90 -7.77 -10.95 -16.70
N ASP A 91 -7.41 -12.03 -17.39
CA ASP A 91 -8.23 -13.24 -17.55
C ASP A 91 -7.94 -14.32 -16.50
N GLU A 92 -6.89 -14.15 -15.70
CA GLU A 92 -6.50 -15.13 -14.69
C GLU A 92 -7.23 -14.89 -13.36
N VAL A 93 -7.70 -15.97 -12.74
CA VAL A 93 -8.36 -15.95 -11.43
C VAL A 93 -7.52 -16.73 -10.43
N LEU A 94 -7.02 -16.04 -9.42
CA LEU A 94 -6.24 -16.57 -8.32
C LEU A 94 -7.13 -16.81 -7.09
N LYS A 95 -7.01 -17.98 -6.46
CA LYS A 95 -7.73 -18.36 -5.23
C LYS A 95 -7.07 -17.77 -3.99
N GLY A 96 -7.08 -16.45 -3.96
CA GLY A 96 -6.61 -15.62 -2.86
C GLY A 96 -5.11 -15.40 -2.84
N THR A 97 -4.62 -14.82 -1.73
CA THR A 97 -3.23 -14.34 -1.63
C THR A 97 -2.18 -15.45 -1.70
N GLY A 98 -2.54 -16.70 -1.42
CA GLY A 98 -1.59 -17.83 -1.42
C GLY A 98 -1.16 -18.29 -2.81
N GLU A 99 -1.88 -17.92 -3.86
CA GLU A 99 -1.45 -18.19 -5.25
C GLU A 99 -0.60 -17.05 -5.82
N LEU A 100 -0.77 -15.82 -5.30
CA LEU A 100 0.03 -14.65 -5.69
C LEU A 100 1.37 -14.60 -4.96
N PHE A 101 1.35 -14.89 -3.66
CA PHE A 101 2.55 -14.94 -2.81
C PHE A 101 2.92 -16.38 -2.55
N ASP A 102 4.20 -16.69 -2.69
CA ASP A 102 4.71 -18.02 -2.38
C ASP A 102 4.80 -18.21 -0.86
N ALA A 103 3.64 -18.50 -0.26
CA ALA A 103 3.44 -18.54 1.19
C ALA A 103 4.34 -19.58 1.88
N ALA A 104 4.81 -20.60 1.15
CA ALA A 104 5.72 -21.62 1.65
C ALA A 104 7.13 -21.09 1.93
N PHE A 105 7.53 -19.99 1.28
CA PHE A 105 8.88 -19.42 1.38
C PHE A 105 8.91 -18.06 2.09
N VAL A 106 7.82 -17.68 2.78
CA VAL A 106 7.82 -16.47 3.61
C VAL A 106 8.84 -16.61 4.72
N ARG A 107 9.74 -15.64 4.81
CA ARG A 107 10.74 -15.58 5.88
C ARG A 107 10.40 -14.41 6.80
N VAL A 108 9.91 -14.72 7.99
CA VAL A 108 9.68 -13.73 9.05
C VAL A 108 10.93 -13.67 9.91
N LEU A 109 11.57 -12.50 9.99
CA LEU A 109 12.69 -12.21 10.87
C LEU A 109 12.25 -11.14 11.90
N PRO A 110 13.02 -10.90 12.99
CA PRO A 110 12.62 -9.95 14.02
C PRO A 110 12.35 -8.52 13.52
N ASP A 111 13.15 -8.04 12.58
CA ASP A 111 13.11 -6.65 12.10
C ASP A 111 12.54 -6.52 10.67
N GLU A 112 12.36 -7.64 9.96
CA GLU A 112 11.93 -7.64 8.57
C GLU A 112 11.22 -8.92 8.16
N THR A 113 10.36 -8.84 7.16
CA THR A 113 9.69 -9.99 6.54
C THR A 113 9.98 -10.00 5.05
N TYR A 114 10.35 -11.16 4.52
CA TYR A 114 10.48 -11.41 3.09
C TYR A 114 9.26 -12.20 2.63
N LEU A 115 8.54 -11.66 1.66
CA LEU A 115 7.34 -12.22 1.07
C LEU A 115 7.56 -12.39 -0.43
N PRO A 116 7.97 -13.59 -0.88
CA PRO A 116 8.16 -13.89 -2.29
C PRO A 116 6.83 -13.86 -3.06
N THR A 117 6.89 -13.46 -4.31
CA THR A 117 5.78 -13.46 -5.28
C THR A 117 6.01 -14.55 -6.31
N ARG A 118 4.96 -14.95 -7.05
CA ARG A 118 5.10 -15.95 -8.12
C ARG A 118 5.88 -15.45 -9.36
N MET A 119 6.10 -14.14 -9.47
CA MET A 119 6.84 -13.48 -10.56
C MET A 119 8.33 -13.30 -10.22
N GLU A 120 8.86 -14.13 -9.32
CA GLU A 120 10.27 -14.12 -8.91
C GLU A 120 10.77 -12.84 -8.21
N TYR A 121 9.88 -11.88 -7.92
CA TYR A 121 10.19 -10.75 -7.04
C TYR A 121 9.92 -11.09 -5.57
N THR A 122 10.64 -10.42 -4.66
CA THR A 122 10.42 -10.55 -3.21
C THR A 122 10.14 -9.19 -2.56
N TRP A 123 8.99 -9.08 -1.89
CA TRP A 123 8.71 -7.93 -1.03
C TRP A 123 9.50 -8.06 0.27
N ARG A 124 10.42 -7.11 0.51
CA ARG A 124 11.08 -6.91 1.80
C ARG A 124 10.33 -5.83 2.57
N ILE A 125 9.78 -6.23 3.71
CA ILE A 125 8.85 -5.45 4.52
C ILE A 125 9.51 -5.17 5.87
N THR A 126 9.73 -3.90 6.21
CA THR A 126 10.21 -3.45 7.53
C THR A 126 9.19 -2.49 8.16
N PRO A 127 9.27 -2.18 9.46
CA PRO A 127 8.30 -1.28 10.09
C PRO A 127 8.28 0.09 9.43
N GLU A 128 9.41 0.53 8.88
CA GLU A 128 9.57 1.84 8.26
C GLU A 128 9.51 1.80 6.73
N THR A 129 9.94 0.73 6.09
CA THR A 129 10.11 0.65 4.62
C THR A 129 9.38 -0.53 3.99
N LEU A 130 9.00 -0.34 2.72
CA LEU A 130 8.55 -1.41 1.83
C LEU A 130 9.38 -1.34 0.55
N THR A 131 10.07 -2.43 0.22
CA THR A 131 10.94 -2.52 -0.97
C THR A 131 10.67 -3.81 -1.74
N LEU A 132 10.78 -3.75 -3.05
CA LEU A 132 10.71 -4.88 -3.95
C LEU A 132 12.12 -5.27 -4.40
N LEU A 133 12.43 -6.56 -4.30
CA LEU A 133 13.72 -7.14 -4.68
C LEU A 133 13.52 -8.05 -5.90
N ASP A 134 14.51 -8.11 -6.80
CA ASP A 134 14.61 -9.15 -7.83
C ASP A 134 15.27 -10.43 -7.28
N ASP A 135 15.53 -11.39 -8.17
CA ASP A 135 16.15 -12.70 -7.90
C ASP A 135 17.58 -12.58 -7.34
N ASP A 136 18.33 -11.58 -7.80
CA ASP A 136 19.66 -11.20 -7.31
C ASP A 136 19.62 -10.38 -6.00
N ALA A 137 18.43 -10.20 -5.40
CA ALA A 137 18.18 -9.37 -4.23
C ALA A 137 18.52 -7.88 -4.41
N ALA A 138 18.61 -7.39 -5.65
CA ALA A 138 18.75 -5.99 -5.95
C ALA A 138 17.40 -5.27 -5.81
N VAL A 139 17.45 -4.01 -5.35
CA VAL A 139 16.23 -3.21 -5.12
C VAL A 139 15.70 -2.72 -6.47
N VAL A 140 14.56 -3.28 -6.88
CA VAL A 140 13.82 -2.91 -8.09
C VAL A 140 12.58 -2.08 -7.79
N GLY A 141 12.18 -1.95 -6.52
CA GLY A 141 11.11 -1.04 -6.14
C GLY A 141 11.19 -0.53 -4.71
N ARG A 142 10.62 0.64 -4.45
CA ARG A 142 10.62 1.27 -3.13
C ARG A 142 9.39 2.15 -2.92
N LEU A 143 8.77 2.00 -1.75
CA LEU A 143 7.76 2.92 -1.25
C LEU A 143 8.42 4.03 -0.42
N TYR A 144 8.16 5.27 -0.79
CA TYR A 144 8.49 6.48 -0.04
C TYR A 144 7.21 7.01 0.61
N ALA A 145 7.03 6.73 1.90
CA ALA A 145 5.87 7.21 2.64
C ALA A 145 6.07 8.65 3.14
N ASP A 146 4.97 9.42 3.23
CA ASP A 146 4.93 10.76 3.83
C ASP A 146 6.05 11.70 3.31
N CYS A 147 6.15 11.81 1.98
CA CYS A 147 7.17 12.59 1.29
C CYS A 147 6.59 13.83 0.59
N ALA A 148 7.40 14.88 0.49
CA ALA A 148 7.21 15.98 -0.46
C ALA A 148 8.01 15.70 -1.74
N PHE A 149 7.54 16.16 -2.90
CA PHE A 149 8.30 16.07 -4.14
C PHE A 149 9.14 17.33 -4.35
N SER A 150 10.46 17.18 -4.39
CA SER A 150 11.39 18.32 -4.56
C SER A 150 12.55 17.96 -5.46
N LYS A 151 12.81 18.80 -6.47
CA LYS A 151 13.92 18.60 -7.43
C LYS A 151 13.90 17.21 -8.10
N GLY A 152 12.73 16.73 -8.47
CA GLY A 152 12.58 15.46 -9.18
C GLY A 152 12.74 14.20 -8.31
N ARG A 153 12.72 14.32 -6.98
CA ARG A 153 12.80 13.19 -6.06
C ARG A 153 11.85 13.33 -4.86
N PRO A 154 11.35 12.22 -4.31
CA PRO A 154 10.71 12.23 -2.99
C PRO A 154 11.73 12.63 -1.92
N VAL A 155 11.34 13.56 -1.05
CA VAL A 155 12.08 13.92 0.16
C VAL A 155 11.12 13.80 1.34
N PRO A 156 11.58 13.37 2.53
CA PRO A 156 10.70 13.29 3.70
C PRO A 156 9.97 14.61 3.97
N ALA A 157 8.67 14.55 4.25
CA ALA A 157 7.90 15.74 4.58
C ALA A 157 8.44 16.41 5.85
N LEU A 158 8.39 17.74 5.88
CA LEU A 158 8.85 18.53 7.04
C LEU A 158 7.96 18.32 8.27
N ARG A 159 6.68 18.01 8.05
CA ARG A 159 5.70 17.72 9.09
C ARG A 159 5.13 16.33 8.87
N PRO A 160 5.01 15.50 9.91
CA PRO A 160 4.40 14.18 9.78
C PRO A 160 2.99 14.26 9.22
N HIS A 161 2.65 13.31 8.34
CA HIS A 161 1.32 13.15 7.73
C HIS A 161 0.89 14.33 6.84
N THR A 162 1.85 15.09 6.32
CA THR A 162 1.57 16.19 5.37
C THR A 162 2.08 15.88 3.96
N GLY A 163 2.90 14.85 3.82
CA GLY A 163 3.39 14.35 2.56
C GLY A 163 2.41 13.43 1.86
N LEU A 164 2.90 12.88 0.77
CA LEU A 164 2.24 11.89 -0.07
C LEU A 164 3.14 10.66 -0.17
N ASP A 165 2.53 9.55 -0.55
CA ASP A 165 3.26 8.32 -0.79
C ASP A 165 3.67 8.23 -2.26
N TYR A 166 4.89 7.74 -2.50
CA TYR A 166 5.43 7.52 -3.84
C TYR A 166 5.96 6.10 -3.98
N LEU A 167 5.60 5.43 -5.06
CA LEU A 167 6.11 4.11 -5.42
C LEU A 167 7.08 4.26 -6.59
N GLU A 168 8.36 3.98 -6.33
CA GLU A 168 9.39 3.88 -7.35
C GLU A 168 9.49 2.43 -7.82
N LEU A 169 9.47 2.21 -9.14
CA LEU A 169 9.65 0.91 -9.76
C LEU A 169 10.72 1.01 -10.85
N HIS A 170 11.61 0.02 -10.92
CA HIS A 170 12.74 -0.04 -11.82
C HIS A 170 12.92 -1.45 -12.36
N LYS A 171 13.22 -1.60 -13.67
CA LYS A 171 13.47 -2.90 -14.33
C LYS A 171 12.34 -3.93 -14.21
N ILE A 172 11.12 -3.50 -13.88
CA ILE A 172 9.95 -4.38 -13.90
C ILE A 172 9.55 -4.61 -15.35
N MET A 173 9.35 -5.86 -15.74
CA MET A 173 8.84 -6.20 -17.06
C MET A 173 7.41 -5.66 -17.22
N SER A 174 7.06 -5.26 -18.44
CA SER A 174 5.76 -4.60 -18.70
C SER A 174 4.58 -5.53 -18.40
N GLU A 175 4.75 -6.82 -18.67
CA GLU A 175 3.81 -7.90 -18.39
C GLU A 175 3.59 -8.12 -16.88
N ASP A 176 4.63 -7.93 -16.06
CA ASP A 176 4.55 -8.12 -14.60
C ASP A 176 3.98 -6.89 -13.89
N LEU A 177 4.00 -5.73 -14.53
CA LEU A 177 3.71 -4.45 -13.88
C LEU A 177 2.35 -4.46 -13.18
N LEU A 178 1.30 -4.94 -13.85
CA LEU A 178 -0.04 -5.00 -13.28
C LEU A 178 -0.06 -5.88 -12.02
N GLU A 179 0.60 -7.02 -12.07
CA GLU A 179 0.67 -7.95 -10.95
C GLU A 179 1.53 -7.43 -9.80
N VAL A 180 2.62 -6.73 -10.10
CA VAL A 180 3.41 -5.99 -9.12
C VAL A 180 2.56 -4.92 -8.43
N ILE A 181 1.71 -4.19 -9.16
CA ILE A 181 0.77 -3.22 -8.56
C ILE A 181 -0.26 -3.93 -7.68
N VAL A 182 -0.86 -5.02 -8.13
CA VAL A 182 -1.83 -5.79 -7.32
C VAL A 182 -1.17 -6.34 -6.05
N SER A 183 0.04 -6.91 -6.17
CA SER A 183 0.79 -7.41 -5.02
C SER A 183 1.15 -6.28 -4.04
N TYR A 184 1.51 -5.09 -4.52
CA TYR A 184 1.73 -3.90 -3.68
C TYR A 184 0.47 -3.54 -2.87
N LEU A 185 -0.70 -3.48 -3.51
CA LEU A 185 -1.97 -3.18 -2.84
C LEU A 185 -2.29 -4.21 -1.75
N LEU A 186 -1.98 -5.48 -1.99
CA LEU A 186 -2.18 -6.53 -0.98
C LEU A 186 -1.16 -6.43 0.15
N VAL A 187 0.12 -6.27 -0.17
CA VAL A 187 1.19 -6.19 0.84
C VAL A 187 1.00 -5.00 1.77
N THR A 188 0.57 -3.84 1.27
CA THR A 188 0.28 -2.68 2.10
C THR A 188 -0.81 -2.98 3.14
N THR A 189 -1.87 -3.70 2.77
CA THR A 189 -2.91 -4.14 3.74
C THR A 189 -2.43 -5.24 4.70
N LEU A 190 -1.50 -6.10 4.26
CA LEU A 190 -0.95 -7.19 5.08
C LEU A 190 0.14 -6.71 6.05
N ARG A 191 0.80 -5.59 5.73
CA ARG A 191 1.99 -5.09 6.42
C ARG A 191 1.78 -4.98 7.93
N GLU A 192 0.71 -4.33 8.38
CA GLU A 192 0.42 -4.15 9.80
C GLU A 192 0.21 -5.49 10.54
N ARG A 193 -0.41 -6.46 9.86
CA ARG A 193 -0.67 -7.79 10.39
C ARG A 193 0.62 -8.60 10.50
N LEU A 194 1.47 -8.57 9.47
CA LEU A 194 2.77 -9.24 9.48
C LEU A 194 3.65 -8.74 10.64
N PHE A 195 3.63 -7.44 10.94
CA PHE A 195 4.35 -6.91 12.12
C PHE A 195 3.73 -7.33 13.44
N SER A 196 2.41 -7.45 13.51
CA SER A 196 1.74 -7.95 14.72
C SER A 196 2.13 -9.39 15.02
N VAL A 197 2.22 -10.24 13.99
CA VAL A 197 2.71 -11.63 14.10
C VAL A 197 4.18 -11.65 14.53
N THR A 198 5.03 -10.84 13.91
CA THR A 198 6.46 -10.77 14.26
C THR A 198 6.68 -10.44 15.75
N LYS A 199 5.93 -9.46 16.29
CA LYS A 199 5.96 -9.12 17.73
C LYS A 199 5.48 -10.24 18.63
N TYR A 200 4.54 -11.05 18.18
CA TYR A 200 4.04 -12.20 18.92
C TYR A 200 5.08 -13.34 18.95
N VAL A 201 5.66 -13.66 17.80
CA VAL A 201 6.61 -14.78 17.64
C VAL A 201 7.94 -14.51 18.34
N TYR A 202 8.49 -13.31 18.19
CA TYR A 202 9.81 -12.95 18.74
C TYR A 202 9.73 -12.24 20.10
N GLY A 203 8.53 -12.02 20.62
CA GLY A 203 8.28 -11.17 21.79
C GLY A 203 8.46 -9.69 21.46
N GLY A 204 7.83 -8.83 22.25
CA GLY A 204 7.98 -7.38 22.12
C GLY A 204 9.44 -6.98 22.37
N GLN A 205 10.23 -6.82 21.31
CA GLN A 205 11.56 -6.19 21.38
C GLN A 205 11.37 -4.80 22.01
N ARG A 206 11.78 -4.65 23.28
CA ARG A 206 11.90 -3.35 23.92
C ARG A 206 12.80 -2.53 23.01
N LYS A 207 12.25 -1.47 22.39
CA LYS A 207 12.97 -0.60 21.45
C LYS A 207 14.40 -0.37 21.96
N PRO A 208 15.44 -0.86 21.27
CA PRO A 208 16.79 -0.54 21.66
C PRO A 208 16.93 0.98 21.57
N LEU A 209 17.46 1.59 22.64
CA LEU A 209 17.66 3.04 22.79
C LEU A 209 18.52 3.67 21.66
N SER A 210 19.04 2.87 20.73
CA SER A 210 19.68 3.31 19.50
C SER A 210 18.72 4.02 18.52
N THR A 211 17.41 3.74 18.57
CA THR A 211 16.41 4.43 17.72
C THR A 211 16.12 5.88 18.12
N LEU A 212 16.50 6.29 19.34
CA LEU A 212 16.46 7.69 19.75
C LEU A 212 17.56 8.55 19.11
N ARG A 213 18.60 7.94 18.53
CA ARG A 213 19.66 8.69 17.82
C ARG A 213 19.25 9.12 16.41
N SER A 214 18.39 8.36 15.72
CA SER A 214 17.96 8.68 14.36
C SER A 214 17.02 9.90 14.30
N HIS A 215 16.29 10.19 15.38
CA HIS A 215 15.50 11.43 15.49
C HIS A 215 16.31 12.63 15.99
N ALA A 216 17.42 12.41 16.71
CA ALA A 216 18.26 13.50 17.20
C ALA A 216 19.15 14.12 16.10
N MET A 217 19.56 13.37 15.08
CA MET A 217 20.41 13.93 14.01
C MET A 217 19.65 14.78 12.98
N ARG A 218 18.32 14.71 12.92
CA ARG A 218 17.50 15.55 12.02
C ARG A 218 17.27 16.97 12.55
N SER A 219 17.48 17.21 13.85
CA SER A 219 17.27 18.53 14.49
C SER A 219 18.47 19.48 14.33
N PHE A 220 19.70 18.96 14.31
CA PHE A 220 20.90 19.82 14.31
C PHE A 220 21.27 20.43 12.95
N VAL A 221 20.80 19.86 11.84
CA VAL A 221 21.09 20.41 10.50
C VAL A 221 20.24 21.67 10.24
N SER A 222 18.98 21.68 10.67
CA SER A 222 18.09 22.86 10.58
C SER A 222 18.56 24.03 11.47
N LEU A 223 19.09 23.72 12.66
CA LEU A 223 19.61 24.74 13.57
C LEU A 223 20.88 25.43 13.04
N ARG A 224 21.72 24.70 12.28
CA ARG A 224 22.98 25.26 11.75
C ARG A 224 22.75 26.23 10.58
N ASP A 225 21.69 26.04 9.81
CA ASP A 225 21.32 26.97 8.73
C ASP A 225 20.59 28.21 9.26
N SER A 226 19.81 28.08 10.35
CA SER A 226 19.16 29.23 11.01
C SER A 226 20.16 30.24 11.61
N ILE A 227 21.29 29.77 12.13
CA ILE A 227 22.33 30.65 12.70
C ILE A 227 23.15 31.37 11.60
N ARG A 228 23.29 30.78 10.40
CA ARG A 228 24.00 31.45 9.30
C ARG A 228 23.19 32.58 8.68
N HIS A 229 21.87 32.51 8.71
CA HIS A 229 21.00 33.58 8.21
C HIS A 229 20.77 34.73 9.21
N SER A 230 21.01 34.54 10.52
CA SER A 230 20.92 35.64 11.48
C SER A 230 22.17 36.53 11.50
N ILE A 231 23.34 36.01 11.08
CA ILE A 231 24.61 36.75 11.09
C ILE A 231 24.78 37.66 9.85
N SER A 232 24.11 37.35 8.73
CA SER A 232 24.21 38.17 7.51
C SER A 232 23.33 39.43 7.52
N HIS A 233 22.39 39.57 8.47
CA HIS A 233 21.49 40.72 8.53
C HIS A 233 21.94 41.87 9.46
N SER A 234 23.15 41.78 10.03
CA SER A 234 23.67 42.74 11.01
C SER A 234 24.73 43.72 10.47
N LYS A 235 24.90 43.87 9.15
CA LYS A 235 25.85 44.84 8.58
C LYS A 235 25.21 45.75 7.53
N HIS A 236 24.29 46.60 7.97
CA HIS A 236 23.99 47.88 7.33
C HIS A 236 23.23 48.76 8.33
N HIS A 237 23.98 49.50 9.15
CA HIS A 237 23.60 50.82 9.70
C HIS A 237 24.71 51.27 10.67
N HIS A 238 25.74 51.91 10.12
CA HIS A 238 26.26 53.24 10.49
C HIS A 238 27.63 53.47 9.87
#